data_AF-A0A507FH17-F1
#
_entry.id   AF-A0A507FH17-F1
#
_cell.length_a   1.000
_cell.length_b   1.000
_cell.length_c   1.000
_cell.angle_alpha   90.00
_cell.angle_beta   90.00
_cell.angle_gamma   90.00
#
_symmetry.space_group_name_H-M   'P 1'
#
loop_
_entity.id
_entity.type
_entity.pdbx_description
1 polymer ?
#
loop_
_entity_poly.entity_id
_entity_poly.type
_entity_poly.pdbx_seq_one_letter_code
_entity_poly.pdbx_strand_id
1 'polypeptide(L)'
;MFFNAVTIAFNALLLLNTCLYLPGYFADRSSCAPVTVVATALYHGFMLVFDLFILVKTYTTTRENKIFFSLLTAVLLYRLGSSIADLILTYAEWDTSLETCLFHQNQDTLRHYLLADISCDVLATVGSLALLVSGSAGGLSSLVGQLLIENVVRSGLTLALNGVIMYVAAMSFDDLSLIWMIQNYILLQLMNMEHIYKKRRQERYNNPVGIDEPPTLSVHVKSIVQQTSTSKPMKRAQFRRRDQRSQSQERAKTAIDIYLFLEIPLRSMANCSPTGLPLICIFLGLTIQASCTTLVDIVPELTYQIRFKPKKPIFFNAITIAFNALILLNTCLYLPVYFADRSSCSPLAIFALVTSHGFVLVFDAFILVKTYSTTRENNIFLSLLPLVLLYRLGSTIADWILTSAEWDDSIQACHFHQNQDTLRHCIIADIMCDVLATVGSVALLISGRVGGMSNLAGQLLIENVVRSLLTLVLNVAVVYVASSPDTNIEVLVWTVQNYILQQLMNMEHLYKKRRQERYSIPASFDEQLTPSPHPKSSGPQTSTSVKPSE
;
A
#
# COMPACT_ATOMS: atom_id res chain seq x y z
N MET A 1 -15.99 12.96 -19.36
CA MET A 1 -15.00 13.77 -20.10
C MET A 1 -14.09 14.51 -19.12
N PHE A 2 -14.64 15.26 -18.15
CA PHE A 2 -13.90 15.99 -17.10
C PHE A 2 -12.74 15.20 -16.46
N PHE A 3 -13.00 14.03 -15.85
CA PHE A 3 -11.95 13.27 -15.16
C PHE A 3 -10.77 12.86 -16.06
N ASN A 4 -11.03 12.52 -17.33
CA ASN A 4 -9.94 12.23 -18.26
C ASN A 4 -9.09 13.47 -18.54
N ALA A 5 -9.70 14.63 -18.73
CA ALA A 5 -8.98 15.88 -18.96
C ALA A 5 -8.13 16.27 -17.74
N VAL A 6 -8.66 16.08 -16.54
CA VAL A 6 -7.95 16.31 -15.27
C VAL A 6 -6.76 15.37 -15.12
N THR A 7 -6.90 14.07 -15.41
CA THR A 7 -5.77 13.13 -15.38
C THR A 7 -4.70 13.47 -16.42
N ILE A 8 -5.09 13.87 -17.63
CA ILE A 8 -4.14 14.30 -18.67
C ILE A 8 -3.39 15.56 -18.22
N ALA A 9 -4.10 16.56 -17.67
CA ALA A 9 -3.49 17.78 -17.15
C ALA A 9 -2.51 17.49 -16.02
N PHE A 10 -2.89 16.64 -15.06
CA PHE A 10 -2.01 16.19 -13.98
C PHE A 10 -0.73 15.54 -14.53
N ASN A 11 -0.87 14.55 -15.43
CA ASN A 11 0.28 13.84 -16.00
C ASN A 11 1.19 14.75 -16.82
N ALA A 12 0.62 15.69 -17.58
CA ALA A 12 1.39 16.65 -18.36
C ALA A 12 2.18 17.62 -17.45
N LEU A 13 1.54 18.18 -16.43
CA LEU A 13 2.19 19.08 -15.47
C LEU A 13 3.28 18.38 -14.68
N LEU A 14 3.03 17.14 -14.23
CA LEU A 14 4.04 16.34 -13.53
C LEU A 14 5.22 16.01 -14.44
N LEU A 15 4.96 15.59 -15.70
CA LEU A 15 6.03 15.31 -16.66
C LEU A 15 6.88 16.56 -16.91
N LEU A 16 6.25 17.72 -17.12
CA LEU A 16 6.96 19.00 -17.29
C LEU A 16 7.76 19.36 -16.04
N ASN A 17 7.18 19.17 -14.85
CA ASN A 17 7.89 19.36 -13.59
C ASN A 17 9.14 18.48 -13.51
N THR A 18 9.02 17.17 -13.76
CA THR A 18 10.16 16.24 -13.74
C THR A 18 11.21 16.60 -14.80
N CYS A 19 10.77 16.99 -16.01
CA CYS A 19 11.65 17.42 -17.09
C CYS A 19 12.39 18.72 -16.80
N LEU A 20 11.92 19.58 -15.88
CA LEU A 20 12.58 20.83 -15.50
C LEU A 20 13.34 20.71 -14.17
N TYR A 21 12.91 19.81 -13.29
CA TYR A 21 13.58 19.53 -12.02
C TYR A 21 14.96 18.92 -12.24
N LEU A 22 15.09 17.95 -13.15
CA LEU A 22 16.37 17.31 -13.48
C LEU A 22 17.40 18.29 -14.08
N PRO A 23 17.05 19.09 -15.10
CA PRO A 23 17.92 20.16 -15.59
C PRO A 23 18.21 21.25 -14.56
N GLY A 24 17.40 21.40 -13.50
CA GLY A 24 17.72 22.32 -12.39
C GLY A 24 19.09 22.04 -11.76
N TYR A 25 19.50 20.77 -11.71
CA TYR A 25 20.85 20.38 -11.26
C TYR A 25 21.96 20.72 -12.28
N PHE A 26 21.60 20.95 -13.54
CA PHE A 26 22.50 21.33 -14.62
C PHE A 26 22.26 22.76 -15.11
N ALA A 27 21.45 23.54 -14.36
CA ALA A 27 21.19 24.92 -14.69
C ALA A 27 22.50 25.71 -14.60
N ASP A 28 22.62 26.76 -15.39
CA ASP A 28 23.69 27.73 -15.24
C ASP A 28 23.25 28.91 -14.37
N ARG A 29 24.18 29.83 -14.12
CA ARG A 29 23.91 31.05 -13.34
C ARG A 29 22.72 31.87 -13.87
N SER A 30 22.47 31.86 -15.18
CA SER A 30 21.40 32.64 -15.80
C SER A 30 20.03 31.97 -15.73
N SER A 31 20.03 30.63 -15.66
CA SER A 31 18.83 29.79 -15.71
C SER A 31 18.40 29.25 -14.34
N CYS A 32 19.26 29.29 -13.32
CA CYS A 32 18.98 28.77 -11.97
C CYS A 32 17.65 29.28 -11.36
N ALA A 33 17.49 30.59 -11.20
CA ALA A 33 16.27 31.18 -10.64
C ALA A 33 15.03 30.93 -11.53
N PRO A 34 15.01 31.22 -12.84
CA PRO A 34 13.81 31.05 -13.65
C PRO A 34 13.40 29.57 -13.82
N VAL A 35 14.33 28.64 -13.98
CA VAL A 35 14.01 27.20 -14.08
C VAL A 35 13.37 26.72 -12.79
N THR A 36 13.91 27.12 -11.64
CA THR A 36 13.35 26.78 -10.33
C THR A 36 11.93 27.32 -10.17
N VAL A 37 11.69 28.61 -10.45
CA VAL A 37 10.35 29.21 -10.33
C VAL A 37 9.33 28.47 -11.19
N VAL A 38 9.71 28.10 -12.42
CA VAL A 38 8.83 27.33 -13.31
C VAL A 38 8.61 25.91 -12.78
N ALA A 39 9.64 25.23 -12.29
CA ALA A 39 9.51 23.91 -11.68
C ALA A 39 8.57 23.95 -10.44
N THR A 40 8.78 24.88 -9.51
CA THR A 40 7.91 25.07 -8.34
C THR A 40 6.47 25.41 -8.75
N ALA A 41 6.27 26.21 -9.81
CA ALA A 41 4.93 26.53 -10.32
C ALA A 41 4.24 25.28 -10.91
N LEU A 42 4.97 24.44 -11.63
CA LEU A 42 4.44 23.19 -12.16
C LEU A 42 4.15 22.18 -11.04
N TYR A 43 5.01 22.14 -10.01
CA TYR A 43 4.79 21.35 -8.81
C TYR A 43 3.45 21.70 -8.15
N HIS A 44 3.24 22.97 -7.82
CA HIS A 44 1.95 23.41 -7.29
C HIS A 44 0.79 23.21 -8.26
N GLY A 45 1.05 23.36 -9.56
CA GLY A 45 0.07 23.11 -10.61
C GLY A 45 -0.49 21.70 -10.56
N PHE A 46 0.36 20.67 -10.60
CA PHE A 46 -0.16 19.29 -10.58
C PHE A 46 -0.74 18.92 -9.21
N MET A 47 -0.21 19.45 -8.10
CA MET A 47 -0.79 19.23 -6.76
C MET A 47 -2.21 19.81 -6.65
N LEU A 48 -2.42 21.04 -7.13
CA LEU A 48 -3.75 21.66 -7.19
C LEU A 48 -4.73 20.86 -8.06
N VAL A 49 -4.26 20.33 -9.20
CA VAL A 49 -5.07 19.49 -10.09
C VAL A 49 -5.45 18.17 -9.39
N PHE A 50 -4.54 17.59 -8.61
CA PHE A 50 -4.78 16.38 -7.82
C PHE A 50 -5.84 16.62 -6.73
N ASP A 51 -5.69 17.68 -5.95
CA ASP A 51 -6.65 18.05 -4.89
C ASP A 51 -8.04 18.33 -5.48
N LEU A 52 -8.09 19.10 -6.57
CA LEU A 52 -9.33 19.38 -7.29
C LEU A 52 -10.01 18.08 -7.74
N PHE A 53 -9.24 17.12 -8.27
CA PHE A 53 -9.76 15.84 -8.71
C PHE A 53 -10.43 15.07 -7.56
N ILE A 54 -9.75 14.91 -6.42
CA ILE A 54 -10.25 14.18 -5.26
C ILE A 54 -11.50 14.88 -4.68
N LEU A 55 -11.44 16.20 -4.53
CA LEU A 55 -12.51 16.98 -3.94
C LEU A 55 -13.76 17.02 -4.83
N VAL A 56 -13.61 17.23 -6.15
CA VAL A 56 -14.75 17.19 -7.10
C VAL A 56 -15.36 15.80 -7.15
N LYS A 57 -14.55 14.74 -7.18
CA LYS A 57 -15.06 13.37 -7.11
C LYS A 57 -15.86 13.16 -5.83
N THR A 58 -15.35 13.59 -4.68
CA THR A 58 -16.07 13.46 -3.41
C THR A 58 -17.38 14.27 -3.42
N TYR A 59 -17.35 15.51 -3.90
CA TYR A 59 -18.54 16.36 -4.02
C TYR A 59 -19.65 15.70 -4.84
N THR A 60 -19.31 15.13 -6.01
CA THR A 60 -20.27 14.39 -6.83
C THR A 60 -20.83 13.17 -6.11
N THR A 61 -19.99 12.42 -5.38
CA THR A 61 -20.46 11.26 -4.58
C THR A 61 -21.34 11.67 -3.39
N THR A 62 -21.16 12.89 -2.88
CA THR A 62 -22.00 13.49 -1.81
C THR A 62 -23.33 14.05 -2.30
N ARG A 63 -23.73 13.73 -3.54
CA ARG A 63 -24.97 14.22 -4.18
C ARG A 63 -25.06 15.74 -4.14
N GLU A 64 -23.94 16.40 -4.42
CA GLU A 64 -23.88 17.85 -4.58
C GLU A 64 -24.28 18.63 -3.31
N ASN A 65 -23.95 18.10 -2.13
CA ASN A 65 -24.24 18.74 -0.86
C ASN A 65 -23.62 20.16 -0.77
N LYS A 66 -24.45 21.18 -0.57
CA LYS A 66 -24.03 22.60 -0.52
C LYS A 66 -23.02 22.91 0.59
N ILE A 67 -23.13 22.24 1.75
CA ILE A 67 -22.17 22.40 2.85
C ILE A 67 -20.81 21.85 2.42
N PHE A 68 -20.80 20.66 1.80
CA PHE A 68 -19.57 20.07 1.28
C PHE A 68 -18.93 20.95 0.20
N PHE A 69 -19.73 21.54 -0.70
CA PHE A 69 -19.24 22.49 -1.70
C PHE A 69 -18.56 23.71 -1.07
N SER A 70 -19.15 24.27 -0.02
CA SER A 70 -18.57 25.41 0.72
C SER A 70 -17.23 25.04 1.36
N LEU A 71 -17.16 23.88 2.02
CA LEU A 71 -15.91 23.38 2.62
C LEU A 71 -14.84 23.10 1.58
N LEU A 72 -15.20 22.44 0.47
CA LEU A 72 -14.32 22.19 -0.67
C LEU A 72 -13.75 23.49 -1.22
N THR A 73 -14.59 24.51 -1.41
CA THR A 73 -14.17 25.81 -1.94
C THR A 73 -13.20 26.50 -0.98
N ALA A 74 -13.49 26.46 0.32
CA ALA A 74 -12.62 27.05 1.34
C ALA A 74 -11.24 26.38 1.37
N VAL A 75 -11.18 25.05 1.32
CA VAL A 75 -9.91 24.30 1.34
C VAL A 75 -9.11 24.51 0.05
N LEU A 76 -9.75 24.54 -1.13
CA LEU A 76 -9.06 24.82 -2.39
C LEU A 76 -8.53 26.25 -2.46
N LEU A 77 -9.25 27.24 -1.94
CA LEU A 77 -8.76 28.62 -1.85
C LEU A 77 -7.58 28.73 -0.89
N TYR A 78 -7.63 28.03 0.25
CA TYR A 78 -6.50 27.94 1.17
C TYR A 78 -5.29 27.30 0.49
N ARG A 79 -5.47 26.19 -0.23
CA ARG A 79 -4.40 25.53 -0.99
C ARG A 79 -3.78 26.44 -2.03
N LEU A 80 -4.61 27.12 -2.84
CA LEU A 80 -4.15 28.06 -3.86
C LEU A 80 -3.39 29.24 -3.25
N GLY A 81 -3.90 29.79 -2.14
CA GLY A 81 -3.23 30.86 -1.40
C GLY A 81 -1.85 30.43 -0.90
N SER A 82 -1.75 29.23 -0.30
CA SER A 82 -0.48 28.66 0.16
C SER A 82 0.49 28.40 -1.00
N SER A 83 0.01 27.93 -2.16
CA SER A 83 0.84 27.77 -3.37
C SER A 83 1.41 29.11 -3.86
N ILE A 84 0.59 30.15 -3.90
CA ILE A 84 1.02 31.49 -4.35
C ILE A 84 2.03 32.07 -3.36
N ALA A 85 1.79 31.93 -2.06
CA ALA A 85 2.73 32.37 -1.03
C ALA A 85 4.08 31.65 -1.18
N ASP A 86 4.08 30.33 -1.43
CA ASP A 86 5.31 29.57 -1.66
C ASP A 86 6.06 30.05 -2.89
N LEU A 87 5.38 30.26 -4.02
CA LEU A 87 6.00 30.79 -5.24
C LEU A 87 6.65 32.16 -5.07
N ILE A 88 6.17 32.96 -4.11
CA ILE A 88 6.72 34.29 -3.82
C ILE A 88 7.92 34.19 -2.87
N LEU A 89 7.88 33.27 -1.91
CA LEU A 89 8.82 33.23 -0.78
C LEU A 89 9.95 32.21 -0.95
N THR A 90 9.73 31.18 -1.78
CA THR A 90 10.73 30.20 -2.18
C THR A 90 11.55 30.75 -3.34
N TYR A 91 12.87 30.55 -3.31
CA TYR A 91 13.78 31.06 -4.34
C TYR A 91 14.92 30.08 -4.60
N ALA A 92 15.71 30.35 -5.64
CA ALA A 92 16.96 29.67 -5.89
C ALA A 92 18.07 30.66 -6.19
N GLU A 93 19.28 30.32 -5.77
CA GLU A 93 20.49 31.12 -6.01
C GLU A 93 21.62 30.26 -6.57
N TRP A 94 22.47 30.89 -7.39
CA TRP A 94 23.63 30.21 -7.96
C TRP A 94 24.80 30.25 -6.99
N ASP A 95 25.25 29.10 -6.52
CA ASP A 95 26.46 28.99 -5.72
C ASP A 95 27.69 28.90 -6.63
N THR A 96 28.48 29.97 -6.63
CA THR A 96 29.72 30.04 -7.42
C THR A 96 30.81 29.10 -6.95
N SER A 97 30.78 28.65 -5.70
CA SER A 97 31.79 27.76 -5.13
C SER A 97 31.53 26.30 -5.49
N LEU A 98 30.26 25.90 -5.48
CA LEU A 98 29.84 24.54 -5.82
C LEU A 98 29.56 24.37 -7.33
N GLU A 99 29.43 25.48 -8.07
CA GLU A 99 28.95 25.50 -9.46
C GLU A 99 27.58 24.81 -9.59
N THR A 100 26.70 25.02 -8.60
CA THR A 100 25.36 24.44 -8.55
C THR A 100 24.30 25.49 -8.26
N CYS A 101 23.07 25.19 -8.68
CA CYS A 101 21.89 25.96 -8.31
C CYS A 101 21.35 25.45 -6.97
N LEU A 102 21.34 26.30 -5.94
CA LEU A 102 20.80 25.97 -4.62
C LEU A 102 19.35 26.40 -4.51
N PHE A 103 18.48 25.46 -4.12
CA PHE A 103 17.07 25.71 -3.87
C PHE A 103 16.81 26.03 -2.41
N HIS A 104 16.19 27.18 -2.14
CA HIS A 104 15.84 27.63 -0.80
C HIS A 104 14.33 27.55 -0.59
N GLN A 105 13.89 26.43 -0.02
CA GLN A 105 12.48 26.22 0.34
C GLN A 105 12.11 27.04 1.58
N ASN A 106 11.07 27.88 1.47
CA ASN A 106 10.52 28.53 2.66
C ASN A 106 9.74 27.49 3.50
N GLN A 107 10.18 27.28 4.74
CA GLN A 107 9.64 26.24 5.63
C GLN A 107 8.22 26.54 6.11
N ASP A 108 7.83 27.83 6.22
CA ASP A 108 6.50 28.20 6.66
C ASP A 108 5.48 27.96 5.55
N THR A 109 5.78 28.36 4.31
CA THR A 109 4.90 28.09 3.16
C THR A 109 4.80 26.60 2.87
N LEU A 110 5.90 25.84 3.02
CA LEU A 110 5.93 24.38 2.99
C LEU A 110 4.89 23.76 3.93
N ARG A 111 4.91 24.16 5.21
CA ARG A 111 3.93 23.69 6.19
C ARG A 111 2.50 24.06 5.78
N HIS A 112 2.28 25.27 5.30
CA HIS A 112 0.96 25.76 4.93
C HIS A 112 0.34 25.01 3.75
N TYR A 113 1.13 24.72 2.70
CA TYR A 113 0.59 23.99 1.57
C TYR A 113 0.42 22.49 1.86
N LEU A 114 1.31 21.88 2.66
CA LEU A 114 1.14 20.50 3.11
C LEU A 114 -0.10 20.35 4.00
N LEU A 115 -0.34 21.32 4.90
CA LEU A 115 -1.56 21.34 5.70
C LEU A 115 -2.81 21.49 4.83
N ALA A 116 -2.71 22.22 3.72
CA ALA A 116 -3.80 22.33 2.76
C ALA A 116 -4.05 21.00 2.04
N ASP A 117 -3.00 20.30 1.59
CA ASP A 117 -3.11 18.95 0.99
C ASP A 117 -3.76 17.96 1.99
N ILE A 118 -3.29 17.95 3.25
CA ILE A 118 -3.87 17.14 4.34
C ILE A 118 -5.35 17.50 4.57
N SER A 119 -5.70 18.78 4.50
CA SER A 119 -7.09 19.22 4.67
C SER A 119 -7.99 18.73 3.54
N CYS A 120 -7.49 18.74 2.29
CA CYS A 120 -8.16 18.17 1.12
C CYS A 120 -8.44 16.67 1.34
N ASP A 121 -7.41 15.92 1.76
CA ASP A 121 -7.48 14.48 1.99
C ASP A 121 -8.43 14.11 3.14
N VAL A 122 -8.36 14.83 4.26
CA VAL A 122 -9.25 14.63 5.42
C VAL A 122 -10.70 14.90 5.02
N LEU A 123 -10.97 16.01 4.33
CA LEU A 123 -12.32 16.36 3.89
C LEU A 123 -12.89 15.28 2.95
N ALA A 124 -12.08 14.81 1.99
CA ALA A 124 -12.46 13.75 1.07
C ALA A 124 -12.73 12.42 1.77
N THR A 125 -11.87 12.04 2.73
CA THR A 125 -11.98 10.82 3.51
C THR A 125 -13.22 10.85 4.40
N VAL A 126 -13.37 11.90 5.21
CA VAL A 126 -14.50 12.05 6.14
C VAL A 126 -15.82 12.14 5.39
N GLY A 127 -15.88 12.92 4.30
CA GLY A 127 -17.07 13.00 3.45
C GLY A 127 -17.45 11.64 2.88
N SER A 128 -16.46 10.87 2.43
CA SER A 128 -16.70 9.54 1.87
C SER A 128 -17.17 8.54 2.94
N LEU A 129 -16.51 8.51 4.10
CA LEU A 129 -16.87 7.64 5.23
C LEU A 129 -18.25 7.97 5.81
N ALA A 130 -18.61 9.25 5.96
CA ALA A 130 -19.91 9.65 6.48
C ALA A 130 -21.07 9.11 5.62
N LEU A 131 -20.90 9.08 4.30
CA LEU A 131 -21.90 8.51 3.38
C LEU A 131 -21.95 6.99 3.40
N LEU A 132 -20.80 6.34 3.59
CA LEU A 132 -20.74 4.90 3.79
C LEU A 132 -21.44 4.48 5.09
N VAL A 133 -21.14 5.16 6.20
CA VAL A 133 -21.69 4.87 7.53
C VAL A 133 -23.19 5.19 7.61
N SER A 134 -23.65 6.28 6.97
CA SER A 134 -25.07 6.62 6.95
C SER A 134 -25.93 5.66 6.11
N GLY A 135 -25.34 4.73 5.37
CA GLY A 135 -26.06 3.84 4.45
C GLY A 135 -26.59 4.53 3.19
N SER A 136 -26.43 5.85 3.07
CA SER A 136 -26.92 6.69 1.95
C SER A 136 -26.31 6.32 0.60
N ALA A 137 -25.18 5.61 0.62
CA ALA A 137 -24.52 5.09 -0.57
C ALA A 137 -25.32 3.98 -1.28
N GLY A 138 -26.37 3.40 -0.68
CA GLY A 138 -26.99 2.17 -1.21
C GLY A 138 -26.08 0.94 -1.03
N GLY A 139 -25.20 1.01 -0.02
CA GLY A 139 -24.18 0.02 0.33
C GLY A 139 -22.92 0.03 -0.55
N LEU A 140 -21.90 -0.75 -0.15
CA LEU A 140 -20.54 -0.75 -0.73
C LEU A 140 -20.42 -1.17 -2.21
N SER A 141 -21.39 -1.92 -2.72
CA SER A 141 -21.42 -2.38 -4.11
C SER A 141 -22.20 -1.52 -5.08
N SER A 142 -22.96 -0.54 -4.61
CA SER A 142 -23.52 0.43 -5.53
C SER A 142 -22.37 1.18 -6.21
N LEU A 143 -22.63 1.78 -7.36
CA LEU A 143 -21.64 2.62 -8.03
C LEU A 143 -21.10 3.70 -7.06
N VAL A 144 -21.99 4.30 -6.26
CA VAL A 144 -21.64 5.31 -5.25
C VAL A 144 -20.74 4.71 -4.17
N GLY A 145 -21.09 3.55 -3.62
CA GLY A 145 -20.28 2.86 -2.60
C GLY A 145 -18.88 2.52 -3.08
N GLN A 146 -18.74 2.06 -4.32
CA GLN A 146 -17.44 1.78 -4.93
C GLN A 146 -16.60 3.06 -5.07
N LEU A 147 -17.20 4.15 -5.59
CA LEU A 147 -16.51 5.44 -5.72
C LEU A 147 -16.07 6.00 -4.36
N LEU A 148 -16.87 5.80 -3.30
CA LEU A 148 -16.52 6.24 -1.94
C LEU A 148 -15.32 5.48 -1.37
N ILE A 149 -15.25 4.16 -1.57
CA ILE A 149 -14.10 3.36 -1.12
C ILE A 149 -12.83 3.70 -1.89
N GLU A 150 -12.94 3.85 -3.22
CA GLU A 150 -11.82 4.31 -4.04
C GLU A 150 -11.26 5.64 -3.54
N ASN A 151 -12.14 6.56 -3.12
CA ASN A 151 -11.73 7.83 -2.53
C ASN A 151 -11.04 7.61 -1.19
N VAL A 152 -11.63 6.86 -0.26
CA VAL A 152 -11.03 6.58 1.07
C VAL A 152 -9.63 5.98 0.95
N VAL A 153 -9.44 5.03 0.03
CA VAL A 153 -8.11 4.42 -0.16
C VAL A 153 -7.13 5.44 -0.75
N ARG A 154 -7.54 6.21 -1.76
CA ARG A 154 -6.68 7.22 -2.38
C ARG A 154 -6.28 8.30 -1.36
N SER A 155 -7.26 8.89 -0.68
CA SER A 155 -7.05 9.97 0.28
C SER A 155 -6.34 9.49 1.55
N GLY A 156 -6.55 8.24 1.97
CA GLY A 156 -5.82 7.65 3.09
C GLY A 156 -4.32 7.46 2.79
N LEU A 157 -3.99 7.05 1.55
CA LEU A 157 -2.60 6.90 1.11
C LEU A 157 -1.90 8.26 0.97
N THR A 158 -2.57 9.26 0.41
CA THR A 158 -2.02 10.63 0.34
C THR A 158 -1.89 11.28 1.70
N LEU A 159 -2.86 11.07 2.60
CA LEU A 159 -2.78 11.58 3.97
C LEU A 159 -1.55 11.01 4.71
N ALA A 160 -1.29 9.71 4.57
CA ALA A 160 -0.12 9.07 5.17
C ALA A 160 1.18 9.65 4.60
N LEU A 161 1.26 9.80 3.27
CA LEU A 161 2.40 10.38 2.57
C LEU A 161 2.64 11.84 2.97
N ASN A 162 1.62 12.69 2.92
CA ASN A 162 1.70 14.10 3.31
C ASN A 162 2.04 14.24 4.81
N GLY A 163 1.57 13.33 5.66
CA GLY A 163 1.96 13.26 7.07
C GLY A 163 3.45 12.97 7.24
N VAL A 164 4.00 12.01 6.50
CA VAL A 164 5.45 11.73 6.48
C VAL A 164 6.25 12.94 6.00
N ILE A 165 5.81 13.60 4.94
CA ILE A 165 6.51 14.77 4.38
C ILE A 165 6.47 15.95 5.35
N MET A 166 5.32 16.22 5.96
CA MET A 166 5.19 17.28 6.97
C MET A 166 6.09 17.00 8.18
N TYR A 167 6.20 15.74 8.57
CA TYR A 167 7.10 15.33 9.63
C TYR A 167 8.57 15.57 9.26
N VAL A 168 8.98 15.16 8.05
CA VAL A 168 10.32 15.40 7.51
C VAL A 168 10.63 16.89 7.38
N ALA A 169 9.70 17.68 6.85
CA ALA A 169 9.84 19.11 6.73
C ALA A 169 10.06 19.79 8.10
N ALA A 170 9.42 19.29 9.16
CA ALA A 170 9.58 19.84 10.51
C ALA A 170 11.01 19.67 11.05
N MET A 171 11.76 18.68 10.55
CA MET A 171 13.13 18.39 10.98
C MET A 171 14.19 19.25 10.27
N SER A 172 13.79 20.22 9.44
CA SER A 172 14.68 21.18 8.77
C SER A 172 15.74 20.55 7.85
N PHE A 173 15.36 19.56 7.04
CA PHE A 173 16.27 19.05 6.01
C PHE A 173 16.49 20.04 4.89
N ASP A 174 17.76 20.22 4.54
CA ASP A 174 18.19 21.04 3.42
C ASP A 174 17.83 20.40 2.06
N ASP A 175 17.71 19.07 2.00
CA ASP A 175 17.35 18.35 0.77
C ASP A 175 16.09 17.48 0.96
N LEU A 176 14.98 17.92 0.36
CA LEU A 176 13.70 17.22 0.30
C LEU A 176 13.45 16.54 -1.06
N SER A 177 14.42 16.60 -1.98
CA SER A 177 14.26 16.19 -3.39
C SER A 177 13.75 14.76 -3.55
N LEU A 178 14.40 13.81 -2.87
CA LEU A 178 14.06 12.39 -2.96
C LEU A 178 12.65 12.09 -2.41
N ILE A 179 12.26 12.78 -1.35
CA ILE A 179 10.95 12.62 -0.73
C ILE A 179 9.86 13.21 -1.63
N TRP A 180 10.12 14.33 -2.28
CA TRP A 180 9.24 14.86 -3.33
C TRP A 180 9.16 13.93 -4.54
N MET A 181 10.25 13.29 -4.95
CA MET A 181 10.20 12.30 -6.04
C MET A 181 9.31 11.11 -5.68
N ILE A 182 9.40 10.60 -4.45
CA ILE A 182 8.51 9.54 -3.95
C ILE A 182 7.06 10.03 -3.92
N GLN A 183 6.83 11.24 -3.43
CA GLN A 183 5.49 11.81 -3.38
C GLN A 183 4.87 11.89 -4.77
N ASN A 184 5.61 12.49 -5.71
CA ASN A 184 5.21 12.67 -7.10
C ASN A 184 4.91 11.32 -7.77
N TYR A 185 5.75 10.33 -7.49
CA TYR A 185 5.57 8.99 -8.01
C TYR A 185 4.29 8.33 -7.48
N ILE A 186 4.05 8.40 -6.17
CA ILE A 186 2.83 7.86 -5.56
C ILE A 186 1.60 8.57 -6.13
N LEU A 187 1.60 9.90 -6.19
CA LEU A 187 0.48 10.70 -6.71
C LEU A 187 0.18 10.36 -8.18
N LEU A 188 1.21 10.13 -9.00
CA LEU A 188 1.07 9.65 -10.37
C LEU A 188 0.33 8.31 -10.45
N GLN A 189 0.74 7.35 -9.61
CA GLN A 189 0.03 6.08 -9.53
C GLN A 189 -1.42 6.31 -9.09
N LEU A 190 -1.64 7.08 -8.02
CA LEU A 190 -2.96 7.39 -7.46
C LEU A 190 -3.92 8.06 -8.44
N MET A 191 -3.42 8.90 -9.35
CA MET A 191 -4.22 9.46 -10.43
C MET A 191 -4.53 8.46 -11.53
N ASN A 192 -3.52 7.74 -12.02
CA ASN A 192 -3.68 6.80 -13.13
C ASN A 192 -4.60 5.62 -12.77
N MET A 193 -4.70 5.31 -11.47
CA MET A 193 -5.67 4.35 -10.92
C MET A 193 -7.12 4.62 -11.33
N GLU A 194 -7.51 5.88 -11.58
CA GLU A 194 -8.88 6.19 -11.99
C GLU A 194 -9.25 5.51 -13.32
N HIS A 195 -8.29 5.37 -14.24
CA HIS A 195 -8.52 4.67 -15.50
C HIS A 195 -8.78 3.17 -15.28
N ILE A 196 -8.04 2.56 -14.36
CA ILE A 196 -8.19 1.15 -13.98
C ILE A 196 -9.57 0.94 -13.33
N TYR A 197 -9.93 1.78 -12.35
CA TYR A 197 -11.23 1.70 -11.70
C TYR A 197 -12.38 1.92 -12.67
N LYS A 198 -12.26 2.91 -13.56
CA LYS A 198 -13.27 3.15 -14.61
C LYS A 198 -13.47 1.93 -15.50
N LYS A 199 -12.39 1.32 -15.98
CA LYS A 199 -12.46 0.10 -16.82
C LYS A 199 -13.17 -1.03 -16.08
N ARG A 200 -12.80 -1.29 -14.82
CA ARG A 200 -13.43 -2.32 -13.99
C ARG A 200 -14.92 -2.07 -13.75
N ARG A 201 -15.31 -0.82 -13.53
CA ARG A 201 -16.73 -0.45 -13.38
C ARG A 201 -17.50 -0.73 -14.68
N GLN A 202 -16.92 -0.42 -15.84
CA GLN A 202 -17.51 -0.72 -17.14
C GLN A 202 -17.64 -2.23 -17.38
N GLU A 203 -16.60 -3.01 -17.08
CA GLU A 203 -16.64 -4.48 -17.18
C GLU A 203 -17.74 -5.10 -16.31
N ARG A 204 -17.91 -4.60 -15.08
CA ARG A 204 -18.99 -5.05 -14.17
C ARG A 204 -20.38 -4.65 -14.65
N TYR A 205 -20.50 -3.50 -15.31
CA TYR A 205 -21.78 -3.04 -15.85
C TYR A 205 -22.17 -3.83 -17.10
N ASN A 206 -21.20 -4.13 -17.97
CA ASN A 206 -21.41 -4.84 -19.22
C ASN A 206 -21.61 -6.35 -19.02
N ASN A 207 -21.08 -6.91 -17.94
CA ASN A 207 -21.34 -8.28 -17.52
C ASN A 207 -22.27 -8.24 -16.29
N PRO A 208 -23.59 -7.98 -16.46
CA PRO A 208 -24.53 -8.20 -15.38
C PRO A 208 -24.38 -9.66 -15.01
N VAL A 209 -23.80 -9.93 -13.84
CA VAL A 209 -23.78 -11.26 -13.25
C VAL A 209 -25.20 -11.72 -13.36
N GLY A 210 -25.42 -12.81 -14.12
CA GLY A 210 -26.73 -13.39 -14.35
C GLY A 210 -27.46 -13.30 -13.02
N ILE A 211 -28.50 -12.47 -13.01
CA ILE A 211 -29.35 -12.32 -11.85
C ILE A 211 -30.04 -13.69 -11.81
N ASP A 212 -29.39 -14.67 -11.18
CA ASP A 212 -30.09 -15.73 -10.49
C ASP A 212 -31.12 -14.95 -9.69
N GLU A 213 -32.40 -15.15 -10.07
CA GLU A 213 -33.53 -14.35 -9.59
C GLU A 213 -33.30 -13.98 -8.12
N PRO A 214 -33.43 -12.69 -7.75
CA PRO A 214 -33.32 -12.32 -6.34
C PRO A 214 -34.20 -13.29 -5.58
N PRO A 215 -33.67 -14.04 -4.58
CA PRO A 215 -34.43 -15.08 -3.91
C PRO A 215 -35.75 -14.46 -3.55
N THR A 216 -36.82 -14.93 -4.20
CA THR A 216 -38.15 -14.36 -4.03
C THR A 216 -38.37 -14.34 -2.55
N LEU A 217 -38.34 -13.13 -1.98
CA LEU A 217 -38.52 -12.92 -0.56
C LEU A 217 -39.99 -13.27 -0.34
N SER A 218 -40.26 -14.55 -0.10
CA SER A 218 -41.59 -15.11 0.04
C SER A 218 -42.21 -14.50 1.28
N VAL A 219 -42.93 -13.39 1.08
CA VAL A 219 -44.25 -13.06 1.67
C VAL A 219 -44.48 -13.45 3.13
N HIS A 220 -43.49 -13.35 4.03
CA HIS A 220 -43.68 -13.67 5.45
C HIS A 220 -43.17 -12.63 6.44
N VAL A 221 -43.04 -11.37 6.01
CA VAL A 221 -42.81 -10.23 6.91
C VAL A 221 -43.90 -9.17 6.72
N LYS A 222 -45.16 -9.57 6.92
CA LYS A 222 -46.29 -8.64 7.06
C LYS A 222 -46.98 -8.69 8.43
N SER A 223 -46.48 -9.44 9.42
CA SER A 223 -47.14 -9.57 10.73
C SER A 223 -46.39 -8.98 11.93
N ILE A 224 -45.21 -8.36 11.78
CA ILE A 224 -44.42 -7.89 12.95
C ILE A 224 -44.33 -6.36 13.07
N VAL A 225 -44.93 -5.58 12.16
CA VAL A 225 -44.86 -4.09 12.20
C VAL A 225 -46.13 -3.45 12.78
N GLN A 226 -46.93 -4.20 13.54
CA GLN A 226 -48.15 -3.67 14.14
C GLN A 226 -48.24 -3.97 15.64
N GLN A 227 -47.17 -3.72 16.39
CA GLN A 227 -47.22 -3.64 17.85
C GLN A 227 -45.92 -3.03 18.41
N THR A 228 -45.77 -1.71 18.33
CA THR A 228 -45.00 -0.89 19.29
C THR A 228 -45.12 0.58 18.92
N SER A 229 -46.26 1.18 19.25
CA SER A 229 -46.44 2.63 19.26
C SER A 229 -47.00 3.05 20.61
N THR A 230 -46.15 3.22 21.62
CA THR A 230 -46.45 4.11 22.75
C THR A 230 -45.18 4.49 23.50
N SER A 231 -45.04 5.81 23.65
CA SER A 231 -44.55 6.52 24.84
C SER A 231 -43.26 7.38 24.72
N LYS A 232 -43.56 8.68 24.81
CA LYS A 232 -42.95 9.76 25.61
C LYS A 232 -41.70 10.52 25.09
N PRO A 233 -41.76 11.87 25.17
CA PRO A 233 -40.66 12.75 24.79
C PRO A 233 -39.65 12.89 25.94
N MET A 234 -38.36 12.76 25.62
CA MET A 234 -37.26 12.96 26.56
C MET A 234 -36.65 14.36 26.40
N LYS A 235 -36.42 14.98 27.57
CA LYS A 235 -36.08 16.38 27.79
C LYS A 235 -34.66 16.73 27.33
N ARG A 236 -34.54 17.97 26.85
CA ARG A 236 -33.30 18.74 26.68
C ARG A 236 -32.48 18.76 27.98
N ALA A 237 -31.20 18.42 27.89
CA ALA A 237 -30.20 18.73 28.91
C ALA A 237 -29.18 19.72 28.31
N GLN A 238 -29.09 20.89 28.95
CA GLN A 238 -28.00 21.85 28.83
C GLN A 238 -26.75 21.26 29.48
N PHE A 239 -25.57 21.42 28.87
CA PHE A 239 -24.32 21.40 29.65
C PHE A 239 -23.24 22.32 29.06
N ARG A 240 -23.00 23.38 29.85
CA ARG A 240 -21.78 24.16 30.17
C ARG A 240 -20.62 24.28 29.18
N ARG A 241 -20.33 25.57 28.90
CA ARG A 241 -19.02 26.18 28.61
C ARG A 241 -18.00 25.90 29.73
N ARG A 242 -16.73 25.77 29.35
CA ARG A 242 -15.57 26.14 30.18
C ARG A 242 -14.54 26.87 29.31
N ASP A 243 -14.26 28.10 29.73
CA ASP A 243 -13.10 28.91 29.36
C ASP A 243 -11.80 28.31 29.93
N GLN A 244 -10.69 28.48 29.20
CA GLN A 244 -9.44 28.99 29.77
C GLN A 244 -8.45 29.43 28.66
N ARG A 245 -8.36 30.75 28.49
CA ARG A 245 -7.09 31.49 28.26
C ARG A 245 -6.26 31.34 29.56
N SER A 246 -4.94 31.39 29.66
CA SER A 246 -3.85 32.07 28.95
C SER A 246 -2.55 31.64 29.63
N GLN A 247 -1.41 31.56 28.92
CA GLN A 247 -0.17 32.16 29.40
C GLN A 247 0.84 32.35 28.26
N SER A 248 1.15 33.62 28.03
CA SER A 248 2.25 34.24 27.27
C SER A 248 3.63 33.76 27.77
N GLN A 249 4.60 33.42 26.91
CA GLN A 249 5.49 34.30 26.13
C GLN A 249 6.53 35.05 27.00
N GLU A 250 7.76 35.12 26.47
CA GLU A 250 8.92 36.00 26.82
C GLU A 250 10.09 35.25 27.51
N ARG A 251 11.37 35.27 27.09
CA ARG A 251 12.11 36.09 26.11
C ARG A 251 13.43 35.39 25.70
N ALA A 252 13.91 35.75 24.52
CA ALA A 252 15.20 35.41 23.93
C ALA A 252 16.39 36.23 24.43
N LYS A 253 17.60 35.69 24.17
CA LYS A 253 18.94 36.29 23.86
C LYS A 253 20.02 35.45 24.57
N THR A 254 21.11 34.99 23.95
CA THR A 254 21.98 35.68 22.97
C THR A 254 22.75 34.66 22.13
N ALA A 255 22.97 35.00 20.87
CA ALA A 255 23.83 34.33 19.91
C ALA A 255 25.32 34.47 20.25
N ILE A 256 26.14 33.49 19.82
CA ILE A 256 27.44 33.61 19.13
C ILE A 256 27.88 32.17 18.78
N ASP A 257 28.59 32.02 17.65
CA ASP A 257 29.08 30.79 16.99
C ASP A 257 28.16 30.12 15.96
N ILE A 258 27.74 30.90 14.95
CA ILE A 258 27.30 30.38 13.65
C ILE A 258 28.32 30.85 12.60
N TYR A 259 29.43 30.12 12.47
CA TYR A 259 30.29 30.20 11.28
C TYR A 259 30.98 28.86 10.95
N LEU A 260 30.50 27.74 11.51
CA LEU A 260 31.08 26.40 11.30
C LEU A 260 30.04 25.31 10.96
N PHE A 261 28.80 25.70 10.64
CA PHE A 261 27.66 24.75 10.50
C PHE A 261 27.22 24.47 9.05
N LEU A 262 27.94 24.97 8.04
CA LEU A 262 27.57 24.83 6.62
C LEU A 262 28.30 23.69 5.88
N GLU A 263 29.11 22.87 6.56
CA GLU A 263 29.84 21.74 5.93
C GLU A 263 29.28 20.35 6.28
N ILE A 264 28.26 20.24 7.13
CA ILE A 264 27.90 18.96 7.76
C ILE A 264 26.86 18.11 7.00
N PRO A 265 25.84 18.64 6.30
CA PRO A 265 24.82 17.77 5.68
C PRO A 265 25.36 16.94 4.51
N LEU A 266 26.38 17.44 3.80
CA LEU A 266 27.01 16.73 2.68
C LEU A 266 27.99 15.63 3.13
N ARG A 267 28.51 15.68 4.36
CA ARG A 267 29.50 14.71 4.86
C ARG A 267 28.89 13.37 5.29
N SER A 268 27.64 13.37 5.77
CA SER A 268 26.95 12.14 6.17
C SER A 268 26.60 11.26 4.95
N MET A 269 26.25 11.87 3.81
CA MET A 269 26.07 11.14 2.55
C MET A 269 27.38 10.82 1.82
N ALA A 270 28.44 11.62 2.01
CA ALA A 270 29.75 11.37 1.39
C ALA A 270 30.46 10.10 1.89
N ASN A 271 30.04 9.55 3.04
CA ASN A 271 30.57 8.29 3.57
C ASN A 271 29.83 7.05 3.05
N CYS A 272 28.68 7.21 2.37
CA CYS A 272 28.09 6.13 1.60
C CYS A 272 28.82 6.08 0.24
N SER A 273 29.39 4.92 -0.12
CA SER A 273 29.91 4.75 -1.48
C SER A 273 28.77 5.08 -2.47
N PRO A 274 28.96 6.04 -3.39
CA PRO A 274 27.91 6.52 -4.31
C PRO A 274 27.33 5.43 -5.22
N THR A 275 27.87 4.22 -5.19
CA THR A 275 27.44 3.06 -5.96
C THR A 275 26.17 2.39 -5.44
N GLY A 276 25.84 2.50 -4.15
CA GLY A 276 24.72 1.75 -3.53
C GLY A 276 23.36 2.48 -3.57
N LEU A 277 23.37 3.79 -3.33
CA LEU A 277 22.17 4.60 -3.18
C LEU A 277 21.22 4.55 -4.40
N PRO A 278 21.71 4.64 -5.66
CA PRO A 278 20.83 4.57 -6.82
C PRO A 278 20.04 3.26 -6.91
N LEU A 279 20.69 2.12 -6.58
CA LEU A 279 20.03 0.81 -6.59
C LEU A 279 18.97 0.72 -5.50
N ILE A 280 19.26 1.21 -4.30
CA ILE A 280 18.30 1.28 -3.19
C ILE A 280 17.06 2.08 -3.64
N CYS A 281 17.24 3.28 -4.20
CA CYS A 281 16.14 4.09 -4.71
C CYS A 281 15.32 3.39 -5.79
N ILE A 282 15.97 2.65 -6.72
CA ILE A 282 15.28 1.86 -7.74
C ILE A 282 14.38 0.81 -7.09
N PHE A 283 14.90 0.01 -6.15
CA PHE A 283 14.11 -1.03 -5.50
C PHE A 283 13.00 -0.48 -4.61
N LEU A 284 13.21 0.64 -3.90
CA LEU A 284 12.16 1.35 -3.17
C LEU A 284 11.05 1.82 -4.12
N GLY A 285 11.41 2.42 -5.26
CA GLY A 285 10.46 2.88 -6.29
C GLY A 285 9.66 1.73 -6.91
N LEU A 286 10.31 0.61 -7.22
CA LEU A 286 9.65 -0.61 -7.69
C LEU A 286 8.69 -1.19 -6.63
N THR A 287 9.07 -1.13 -5.36
CA THR A 287 8.25 -1.60 -4.23
C THR A 287 6.99 -0.74 -4.08
N ILE A 288 7.13 0.58 -4.18
CA ILE A 288 6.01 1.52 -4.19
C ILE A 288 5.08 1.22 -5.37
N GLN A 289 5.63 1.05 -6.58
CA GLN A 289 4.86 0.78 -7.79
C GLN A 289 3.98 -0.46 -7.65
N ALA A 290 4.60 -1.56 -7.23
CA ALA A 290 3.93 -2.83 -7.05
C ALA A 290 2.87 -2.74 -5.94
N SER A 291 3.10 -1.91 -4.92
CA SER A 291 2.17 -1.77 -3.78
C SER A 291 0.91 -1.07 -4.23
N CYS A 292 1.08 0.09 -4.87
CA CYS A 292 -0.02 0.89 -5.39
C CYS A 292 -0.83 0.08 -6.42
N THR A 293 -0.17 -0.54 -7.40
CA THR A 293 -0.84 -1.35 -8.44
C THR A 293 -1.69 -2.46 -7.83
N THR A 294 -1.14 -3.17 -6.84
CA THR A 294 -1.84 -4.28 -6.20
C THR A 294 -3.01 -3.81 -5.32
N LEU A 295 -2.83 -2.75 -4.51
CA LEU A 295 -3.92 -2.20 -3.69
C LEU A 295 -5.12 -1.81 -4.55
N VAL A 296 -4.85 -1.24 -5.72
CA VAL A 296 -5.86 -0.82 -6.70
C VAL A 296 -6.59 -1.99 -7.30
N ASP A 297 -5.87 -3.06 -7.56
CA ASP A 297 -6.45 -4.24 -8.14
C ASP A 297 -7.28 -5.04 -7.13
N ILE A 298 -6.88 -5.08 -5.86
CA ILE A 298 -7.51 -5.94 -4.86
C ILE A 298 -8.61 -5.24 -4.11
N VAL A 299 -8.46 -3.97 -3.72
CA VAL A 299 -9.46 -3.28 -2.89
C VAL A 299 -10.87 -3.36 -3.51
N PRO A 300 -11.09 -3.00 -4.78
CA PRO A 300 -12.43 -3.08 -5.37
C PRO A 300 -12.94 -4.51 -5.50
N GLU A 301 -12.03 -5.48 -5.65
CA GLU A 301 -12.37 -6.90 -5.74
C GLU A 301 -12.77 -7.47 -4.37
N LEU A 302 -12.06 -7.08 -3.31
CA LEU A 302 -12.41 -7.42 -1.92
C LEU A 302 -13.78 -6.84 -1.56
N THR A 303 -14.00 -5.55 -1.83
CA THR A 303 -15.30 -4.91 -1.63
C THR A 303 -16.42 -5.67 -2.34
N TYR A 304 -16.18 -6.06 -3.59
CA TYR A 304 -17.15 -6.80 -4.38
C TYR A 304 -17.44 -8.20 -3.78
N GLN A 305 -16.40 -8.93 -3.35
CA GLN A 305 -16.54 -10.26 -2.76
C GLN A 305 -17.30 -10.24 -1.43
N ILE A 306 -16.95 -9.33 -0.52
CA ILE A 306 -17.62 -9.16 0.79
C ILE A 306 -19.14 -9.01 0.59
N ARG A 307 -19.56 -8.30 -0.47
CA ARG A 307 -20.98 -7.97 -0.68
C ARG A 307 -21.75 -9.01 -1.50
N PHE A 308 -21.19 -9.52 -2.60
CA PHE A 308 -21.95 -10.37 -3.53
C PHE A 308 -21.59 -11.85 -3.50
N LYS A 309 -20.41 -12.18 -3.00
CA LYS A 309 -19.91 -13.56 -2.98
C LYS A 309 -19.32 -13.87 -1.59
N PRO A 310 -20.12 -13.77 -0.51
CA PRO A 310 -19.63 -13.99 0.85
C PRO A 310 -19.08 -15.41 1.06
N LYS A 311 -19.44 -16.36 0.18
CA LYS A 311 -18.91 -17.72 0.17
C LYS A 311 -17.45 -17.82 -0.33
N LYS A 312 -16.89 -16.74 -0.91
CA LYS A 312 -15.48 -16.74 -1.35
C LYS A 312 -14.55 -16.37 -0.19
N PRO A 313 -13.34 -16.97 -0.12
CA PRO A 313 -12.40 -16.67 0.95
C PRO A 313 -11.91 -15.22 0.87
N ILE A 314 -12.44 -14.38 1.76
CA ILE A 314 -12.09 -12.95 1.92
C ILE A 314 -10.65 -12.77 2.43
N PHE A 315 -10.18 -13.75 3.21
CA PHE A 315 -8.90 -13.72 3.92
C PHE A 315 -7.72 -13.35 3.00
N PHE A 316 -7.56 -14.02 1.85
CA PHE A 316 -6.42 -13.79 0.95
C PHE A 316 -6.36 -12.38 0.35
N ASN A 317 -7.52 -11.80 0.06
CA ASN A 317 -7.57 -10.42 -0.43
C ASN A 317 -7.25 -9.43 0.71
N ALA A 318 -7.79 -9.66 1.91
CA ALA A 318 -7.57 -8.79 3.06
C ALA A 318 -6.10 -8.80 3.51
N ILE A 319 -5.48 -9.97 3.60
CA ILE A 319 -4.08 -10.13 4.01
C ILE A 319 -3.12 -9.51 2.99
N THR A 320 -3.42 -9.61 1.69
CA THR A 320 -2.61 -8.98 0.64
C THR A 320 -2.70 -7.46 0.67
N ILE A 321 -3.88 -6.90 0.99
CA ILE A 321 -4.05 -5.45 1.20
C ILE A 321 -3.24 -5.00 2.42
N ALA A 322 -3.35 -5.71 3.54
CA ALA A 322 -2.58 -5.40 4.75
C ALA A 322 -1.07 -5.41 4.48
N PHE A 323 -0.57 -6.44 3.79
CA PHE A 323 0.83 -6.55 3.40
C PHE A 323 1.29 -5.36 2.55
N ASN A 324 0.58 -5.06 1.45
CA ASN A 324 0.97 -3.99 0.55
C ASN A 324 0.85 -2.59 1.19
N ALA A 325 -0.07 -2.40 2.14
CA ALA A 325 -0.15 -1.15 2.91
C ALA A 325 1.02 -1.00 3.88
N LEU A 326 1.37 -2.06 4.63
CA LEU A 326 2.47 -2.03 5.60
C LEU A 326 3.83 -1.87 4.93
N ILE A 327 4.09 -2.57 3.81
CA ILE A 327 5.36 -2.44 3.09
C ILE A 327 5.50 -1.08 2.42
N LEU A 328 4.40 -0.50 1.92
CA LEU A 328 4.39 0.85 1.38
C LEU A 328 4.71 1.87 2.47
N LEU A 329 4.10 1.73 3.65
CA LEU A 329 4.37 2.58 4.80
C LEU A 329 5.85 2.45 5.23
N ASN A 330 6.37 1.23 5.36
CA ASN A 330 7.77 0.98 5.69
C ASN A 330 8.73 1.64 4.68
N THR A 331 8.42 1.51 3.38
CA THR A 331 9.21 2.11 2.29
C THR A 331 9.21 3.63 2.38
N CYS A 332 8.08 4.25 2.74
CA CYS A 332 7.97 5.69 2.96
C CYS A 332 8.70 6.16 4.23
N LEU A 333 8.79 5.32 5.26
CA LEU A 333 9.49 5.64 6.52
C LEU A 333 11.00 5.45 6.43
N TYR A 334 11.47 4.66 5.46
CA TYR A 334 12.87 4.31 5.32
C TYR A 334 13.78 5.52 5.22
N LEU A 335 13.46 6.47 4.33
CA LEU A 335 14.25 7.69 4.16
C LEU A 335 14.15 8.65 5.34
N PRO A 336 12.97 8.97 5.89
CA PRO A 336 12.87 9.81 7.09
C PRO A 336 13.79 9.39 8.24
N VAL A 337 14.04 8.08 8.43
CA VAL A 337 14.94 7.58 9.49
C VAL A 337 16.39 8.01 9.27
N TYR A 338 16.90 8.01 8.03
CA TYR A 338 18.26 8.46 7.71
C TYR A 338 18.49 9.94 8.01
N PHE A 339 17.40 10.69 7.92
CA PHE A 339 17.42 12.12 8.10
C PHE A 339 17.09 12.50 9.55
N ALA A 340 16.33 11.69 10.28
CA ALA A 340 15.76 11.99 11.60
C ALA A 340 16.65 12.78 12.57
N ASP A 341 16.16 13.90 13.11
CA ASP A 341 16.82 14.70 14.17
C ASP A 341 16.83 14.03 15.57
N ARG A 342 17.39 14.72 16.56
CA ARG A 342 17.47 14.25 17.96
C ARG A 342 16.12 13.86 18.58
N SER A 343 15.05 14.58 18.24
CA SER A 343 13.72 14.36 18.82
C SER A 343 12.93 13.26 18.10
N SER A 344 13.28 13.01 16.84
CA SER A 344 12.55 12.16 15.91
C SER A 344 13.23 10.80 15.67
N CYS A 345 14.52 10.70 15.93
CA CYS A 345 15.32 9.49 15.71
C CYS A 345 14.67 8.23 16.30
N SER A 346 14.44 8.24 17.62
CA SER A 346 13.82 7.09 18.30
C SER A 346 12.42 6.74 17.78
N PRO A 347 11.44 7.67 17.76
CA PRO A 347 10.08 7.32 17.32
C PRO A 347 9.99 6.90 15.85
N LEU A 348 10.76 7.50 14.94
CA LEU A 348 10.77 7.07 13.55
C LEU A 348 11.36 5.69 13.37
N ALA A 349 12.51 5.43 14.00
CA ALA A 349 13.16 4.14 13.90
C ALA A 349 12.28 3.02 14.46
N ILE A 350 11.63 3.26 15.61
CA ILE A 350 10.67 2.32 16.20
C ILE A 350 9.48 2.11 15.24
N PHE A 351 8.96 3.16 14.62
CA PHE A 351 7.82 3.03 13.72
C PHE A 351 8.19 2.26 12.45
N ALA A 352 9.35 2.54 11.85
CA ALA A 352 9.90 1.78 10.74
C ALA A 352 10.06 0.30 11.12
N LEU A 353 10.63 0.03 12.30
CA LEU A 353 10.80 -1.32 12.84
C LEU A 353 9.45 -2.05 12.99
N VAL A 354 8.43 -1.40 13.55
CA VAL A 354 7.08 -1.97 13.67
C VAL A 354 6.49 -2.29 12.30
N THR A 355 6.62 -1.40 11.32
CA THR A 355 6.09 -1.63 9.98
C THR A 355 6.84 -2.75 9.24
N SER A 356 8.16 -2.84 9.42
CA SER A 356 8.98 -3.87 8.80
C SER A 356 8.62 -5.27 9.27
N HIS A 357 8.62 -5.50 10.59
CA HIS A 357 8.16 -6.76 11.17
C HIS A 357 6.69 -7.04 10.87
N GLY A 358 5.86 -5.99 10.82
CA GLY A 358 4.44 -6.09 10.51
C GLY A 358 4.18 -6.76 9.16
N PHE A 359 4.83 -6.30 8.08
CA PHE A 359 4.60 -6.92 6.77
C PHE A 359 5.21 -8.32 6.65
N VAL A 360 6.36 -8.59 7.29
CA VAL A 360 6.97 -9.94 7.27
C VAL A 360 6.09 -10.94 8.01
N LEU A 361 5.57 -10.60 9.19
CA LEU A 361 4.64 -11.44 9.95
C LEU A 361 3.36 -11.75 9.15
N VAL A 362 2.84 -10.74 8.43
CA VAL A 362 1.68 -10.91 7.54
C VAL A 362 1.99 -11.86 6.37
N PHE A 363 3.20 -11.79 5.82
CA PHE A 363 3.66 -12.68 4.75
C PHE A 363 3.78 -14.14 5.21
N ASP A 364 4.38 -14.38 6.37
CA ASP A 364 4.51 -15.71 6.98
C ASP A 364 3.14 -16.33 7.23
N ALA A 365 2.22 -15.56 7.83
CA ALA A 365 0.86 -15.99 8.06
C ALA A 365 0.15 -16.35 6.73
N PHE A 366 0.37 -15.56 5.67
CA PHE A 366 -0.18 -15.86 4.34
C PHE A 366 0.33 -17.19 3.78
N ILE A 367 1.66 -17.40 3.78
CA ILE A 367 2.26 -18.63 3.23
C ILE A 367 1.81 -19.86 4.02
N LEU A 368 1.79 -19.79 5.35
CA LEU A 368 1.39 -20.91 6.20
C LEU A 368 -0.09 -21.24 6.06
N VAL A 369 -0.99 -20.25 6.09
CA VAL A 369 -2.43 -20.47 5.90
C VAL A 369 -2.75 -21.01 4.51
N LYS A 370 -2.05 -20.50 3.48
CA LYS A 370 -2.19 -21.02 2.13
C LYS A 370 -1.71 -22.46 2.04
N THR A 371 -0.58 -22.79 2.66
CA THR A 371 -0.06 -24.16 2.69
C THR A 371 -1.02 -25.09 3.41
N TYR A 372 -1.55 -24.70 4.58
CA TYR A 372 -2.58 -25.46 5.31
C TYR A 372 -3.82 -25.75 4.45
N SER A 373 -4.28 -24.74 3.71
CA SER A 373 -5.42 -24.89 2.80
C SER A 373 -5.11 -25.90 1.68
N THR A 374 -3.89 -25.86 1.14
CA THR A 374 -3.45 -26.84 0.12
C THR A 374 -3.19 -28.22 0.70
N THR A 375 -2.93 -28.33 2.01
CA THR A 375 -2.64 -29.61 2.66
C THR A 375 -3.85 -30.44 3.05
N ARG A 376 -5.03 -30.07 2.53
CA ARG A 376 -6.33 -30.67 2.85
C ARG A 376 -6.53 -30.74 4.37
N GLU A 377 -6.17 -29.66 5.05
CA GLU A 377 -6.42 -29.49 6.48
C GLU A 377 -5.72 -30.55 7.35
N ASN A 378 -4.50 -30.94 6.99
CA ASN A 378 -3.73 -31.91 7.77
C ASN A 378 -3.55 -31.44 9.23
N ASN A 379 -4.05 -32.24 10.18
CA ASN A 379 -4.01 -31.94 11.61
C ASN A 379 -2.59 -31.71 12.15
N ILE A 380 -1.59 -32.46 11.65
CA ILE A 380 -0.19 -32.29 12.07
C ILE A 380 0.30 -30.89 11.65
N PHE A 381 0.01 -30.49 10.42
CA PHE A 381 0.36 -29.15 9.93
C PHE A 381 -0.35 -28.07 10.73
N LEU A 382 -1.63 -28.27 11.07
CA LEU A 382 -2.40 -27.35 11.90
C LEU A 382 -1.81 -27.20 13.31
N SER A 383 -1.22 -28.24 13.89
CA SER A 383 -0.56 -28.15 15.20
C SER A 383 0.77 -27.39 15.14
N LEU A 384 1.53 -27.52 14.04
CA LEU A 384 2.82 -26.85 13.87
C LEU A 384 2.69 -25.38 13.46
N LEU A 385 1.67 -25.03 12.66
CA LEU A 385 1.42 -23.66 12.20
C LEU A 385 1.39 -22.62 13.34
N PRO A 386 0.57 -22.76 14.40
CA PRO A 386 0.49 -21.77 15.46
C PRO A 386 1.78 -21.74 16.29
N LEU A 387 2.48 -22.87 16.44
CA LEU A 387 3.76 -22.92 17.15
C LEU A 387 4.80 -22.03 16.48
N VAL A 388 4.95 -22.15 15.15
CA VAL A 388 5.93 -21.36 14.39
C VAL A 388 5.52 -19.88 14.33
N LEU A 389 4.23 -19.58 14.14
CA LEU A 389 3.74 -18.19 14.15
C LEU A 389 3.90 -17.52 15.53
N LEU A 390 3.68 -18.25 16.62
CA LEU A 390 3.91 -17.72 17.97
C LEU A 390 5.40 -17.49 18.23
N TYR A 391 6.27 -18.37 17.73
CA TYR A 391 7.72 -18.17 17.80
C TYR A 391 8.16 -16.93 17.01
N ARG A 392 7.61 -16.72 15.81
CA ARG A 392 7.86 -15.52 15.00
C ARG A 392 7.39 -14.25 15.71
N LEU A 393 6.16 -14.26 16.22
CA LEU A 393 5.59 -13.14 16.96
C LEU A 393 6.40 -12.82 18.23
N GLY A 394 6.80 -13.85 18.99
CA GLY A 394 7.64 -13.68 20.17
C GLY A 394 9.00 -13.07 19.84
N SER A 395 9.62 -13.51 18.74
CA SER A 395 10.89 -12.96 18.25
C SER A 395 10.75 -11.49 17.82
N THR A 396 9.66 -11.14 17.12
CA THR A 396 9.32 -9.75 16.77
C THR A 396 9.14 -8.87 18.01
N ILE A 397 8.40 -9.34 19.01
CA ILE A 397 8.16 -8.58 20.24
C ILE A 397 9.47 -8.38 21.01
N ALA A 398 10.31 -9.41 21.09
CA ALA A 398 11.63 -9.30 21.71
C ALA A 398 12.50 -8.28 20.98
N ASP A 399 12.49 -8.31 19.64
CA ASP A 399 13.24 -7.36 18.81
C ASP A 399 12.78 -5.91 19.02
N TRP A 400 11.46 -5.67 19.08
CA TRP A 400 10.92 -4.33 19.37
C TRP A 400 11.33 -3.78 20.74
N ILE A 401 11.52 -4.65 21.73
CA ILE A 401 11.92 -4.25 23.09
C ILE A 401 13.42 -3.99 23.17
N LEU A 402 14.23 -4.80 22.46
CA LEU A 402 15.69 -4.82 22.61
C LEU A 402 16.43 -3.99 21.57
N THR A 403 15.80 -3.68 20.43
CA THR A 403 16.32 -2.75 19.44
C THR A 403 16.03 -1.32 19.86
N SER A 404 17.01 -0.44 19.72
CA SER A 404 16.89 0.97 20.06
C SER A 404 17.44 1.84 18.94
N ALA A 405 17.12 3.13 18.99
CA ALA A 405 17.74 4.13 18.15
C ALA A 405 18.09 5.34 19.00
N GLU A 406 19.31 5.82 18.83
CA GLU A 406 19.82 6.97 19.55
C GLU A 406 20.43 7.97 18.57
N TRP A 407 20.28 9.25 18.90
CA TRP A 407 20.88 10.31 18.11
C TRP A 407 22.35 10.46 18.51
N ASP A 408 23.24 10.31 17.53
CA ASP A 408 24.67 10.52 17.74
C ASP A 408 25.05 11.97 17.40
N ASP A 409 25.31 12.75 18.46
CA ASP A 409 25.70 14.16 18.36
C ASP A 409 27.05 14.35 17.60
N SER A 410 27.89 13.32 17.47
CA SER A 410 29.19 13.42 16.80
C SER A 410 29.09 13.38 15.28
N ILE A 411 28.23 12.50 14.75
CA ILE A 411 27.98 12.34 13.30
C ILE A 411 26.72 13.05 12.83
N GLN A 412 25.95 13.64 13.75
CA GLN A 412 24.67 14.31 13.46
C GLN A 412 23.71 13.38 12.68
N ALA A 413 23.60 12.13 13.14
CA ALA A 413 22.76 11.13 12.51
C ALA A 413 22.07 10.23 13.55
N CYS A 414 20.93 9.68 13.15
CA CYS A 414 20.23 8.68 13.94
C CYS A 414 20.96 7.33 13.81
N HIS A 415 21.55 6.86 14.91
CA HIS A 415 22.20 5.57 14.96
C HIS A 415 21.23 4.50 15.43
N PHE A 416 20.95 3.55 14.54
CA PHE A 416 20.03 2.46 14.79
C PHE A 416 20.78 1.24 15.34
N HIS A 417 20.51 0.89 16.60
CA HIS A 417 21.11 -0.24 17.29
C HIS A 417 20.18 -1.45 17.24
N GLN A 418 20.24 -2.17 16.12
CA GLN A 418 19.55 -3.45 15.96
C GLN A 418 20.18 -4.50 16.88
N ASN A 419 19.38 -5.12 17.74
CA ASN A 419 19.86 -6.22 18.56
C ASN A 419 20.09 -7.46 17.66
N GLN A 420 21.35 -7.87 17.53
CA GLN A 420 21.77 -8.93 16.62
C GLN A 420 21.19 -10.30 16.99
N ASP A 421 20.96 -10.57 18.27
CA ASP A 421 20.41 -11.85 18.72
C ASP A 421 18.92 -11.97 18.39
N THR A 422 18.13 -10.91 18.66
CA THR A 422 16.71 -10.91 18.29
C THR A 422 16.51 -10.86 16.78
N LEU A 423 17.39 -10.17 16.05
CA LEU A 423 17.39 -10.19 14.58
C LEU A 423 17.60 -11.62 14.05
N ARG A 424 18.60 -12.34 14.59
CA ARG A 424 18.84 -13.76 14.22
C ARG A 424 17.62 -14.61 14.52
N HIS A 425 16.97 -14.44 15.67
CA HIS A 425 15.75 -15.18 16.00
C HIS A 425 14.59 -14.86 15.05
N CYS A 426 14.44 -13.61 14.62
CA CYS A 426 13.47 -13.23 13.60
C CYS A 426 13.71 -13.95 12.28
N ILE A 427 14.96 -13.97 11.79
CA ILE A 427 15.32 -14.64 10.54
C ILE A 427 15.16 -16.16 10.65
N ILE A 428 15.54 -16.76 11.79
CA ILE A 428 15.31 -18.19 12.06
C ILE A 428 13.81 -18.50 12.01
N ALA A 429 12.98 -17.65 12.61
CA ALA A 429 11.54 -17.82 12.59
C ALA A 429 10.97 -17.74 11.16
N ASP A 430 11.44 -16.80 10.33
CA ASP A 430 11.09 -16.72 8.90
C ASP A 430 11.48 -18.01 8.15
N ILE A 431 12.71 -18.50 8.36
CA ILE A 431 13.19 -19.77 7.78
C ILE A 431 12.32 -20.95 8.24
N MET A 432 11.90 -20.99 9.51
CA MET A 432 11.01 -22.03 10.02
C MET A 432 9.63 -21.99 9.35
N CYS A 433 9.06 -20.80 9.14
CA CYS A 433 7.81 -20.61 8.39
C CYS A 433 7.96 -21.17 6.96
N ASP A 434 9.03 -20.80 6.27
CA ASP A 434 9.30 -21.21 4.89
C ASP A 434 9.56 -22.72 4.75
N VAL A 435 10.35 -23.30 5.66
CA VAL A 435 10.64 -24.74 5.68
C VAL A 435 9.37 -25.52 5.94
N LEU A 436 8.55 -25.12 6.93
CA LEU A 436 7.28 -25.78 7.22
C LEU A 436 6.36 -25.73 5.99
N ALA A 437 6.23 -24.57 5.35
CA ALA A 437 5.43 -24.39 4.15
C ALA A 437 5.93 -25.23 2.96
N THR A 438 7.25 -25.26 2.74
CA THR A 438 7.90 -26.01 1.67
C THR A 438 7.72 -27.51 1.88
N VAL A 439 8.07 -28.02 3.07
CA VAL A 439 7.98 -29.45 3.39
C VAL A 439 6.53 -29.92 3.33
N GLY A 440 5.57 -29.14 3.86
CA GLY A 440 4.16 -29.46 3.77
C GLY A 440 3.66 -29.58 2.33
N SER A 441 4.08 -28.65 1.46
CA SER A 441 3.71 -28.66 0.04
C SER A 441 4.38 -29.81 -0.74
N VAL A 442 5.68 -30.04 -0.52
CA VAL A 442 6.45 -31.10 -1.20
C VAL A 442 5.99 -32.49 -0.77
N ALA A 443 5.76 -32.71 0.53
CA ALA A 443 5.31 -34.01 1.05
C ALA A 443 4.00 -34.46 0.37
N LEU A 444 3.09 -33.53 0.09
CA LEU A 444 1.85 -33.83 -0.61
C LEU A 444 2.02 -34.09 -2.08
N LEU A 445 2.90 -33.35 -2.76
CA LEU A 445 3.27 -33.62 -4.14
C LEU A 445 3.85 -35.03 -4.28
N ILE A 446 4.77 -35.43 -3.38
CA ILE A 446 5.40 -36.75 -3.39
C ILE A 446 4.39 -37.86 -3.04
N SER A 447 3.42 -37.58 -2.16
CA SER A 447 2.42 -38.58 -1.77
C SER A 447 1.52 -39.08 -2.90
N GLY A 448 1.53 -38.43 -4.07
CA GLY A 448 0.68 -38.78 -5.22
C GLY A 448 -0.82 -38.55 -5.00
N ARG A 449 -1.22 -38.02 -3.83
CA ARG A 449 -2.63 -37.76 -3.47
C ARG A 449 -3.26 -36.59 -4.23
N VAL A 450 -2.46 -35.88 -5.02
CA VAL A 450 -2.86 -34.72 -5.80
C VAL A 450 -2.92 -35.17 -7.26
N GLY A 451 -4.10 -35.08 -7.89
CA GLY A 451 -4.39 -35.69 -9.19
C GLY A 451 -3.64 -35.08 -10.39
N GLY A 452 -2.32 -35.21 -10.43
CA GLY A 452 -1.43 -34.68 -11.47
C GLY A 452 -1.15 -33.18 -11.34
N MET A 453 -0.07 -32.73 -11.97
CA MET A 453 0.32 -31.30 -12.02
C MET A 453 -0.67 -30.44 -12.82
N SER A 454 -1.49 -31.06 -13.67
CA SER A 454 -2.52 -30.39 -14.48
C SER A 454 -3.73 -29.96 -13.65
N ASN A 455 -3.99 -30.61 -12.51
CA ASN A 455 -5.11 -30.29 -11.63
C ASN A 455 -4.82 -29.02 -10.82
N LEU A 456 -5.87 -28.26 -10.50
CA LEU A 456 -5.85 -27.05 -9.70
C LEU A 456 -5.07 -27.22 -8.39
N ALA A 457 -5.28 -28.33 -7.69
CA ALA A 457 -4.56 -28.62 -6.45
C ALA A 457 -3.05 -28.81 -6.67
N GLY A 458 -2.66 -29.44 -7.78
CA GLY A 458 -1.24 -29.59 -8.17
C GLY A 458 -0.60 -28.26 -8.51
N GLN A 459 -1.31 -27.41 -9.27
CA GLN A 459 -0.85 -26.06 -9.61
C GLN A 459 -0.66 -25.20 -8.36
N LEU A 460 -1.63 -25.19 -7.44
CA LEU A 460 -1.54 -24.43 -6.18
C LEU A 460 -0.36 -24.89 -5.31
N LEU A 461 -0.08 -26.19 -5.26
CA LEU A 461 1.07 -26.73 -4.55
C LEU A 461 2.39 -26.31 -5.19
N ILE A 462 2.52 -26.39 -6.51
CA ILE A 462 3.73 -25.95 -7.23
C ILE A 462 3.97 -24.45 -7.00
N GLU A 463 2.91 -23.64 -7.09
CA GLU A 463 3.00 -22.20 -6.80
C GLU A 463 3.44 -21.92 -5.35
N ASN A 464 3.05 -22.76 -4.39
CA ASN A 464 3.50 -22.64 -3.01
C ASN A 464 4.96 -23.05 -2.85
N VAL A 465 5.38 -24.17 -3.46
CA VAL A 465 6.78 -24.63 -3.43
C VAL A 465 7.70 -23.58 -4.04
N VAL A 466 7.37 -23.03 -5.21
CA VAL A 466 8.19 -21.99 -5.84
C VAL A 466 8.29 -20.75 -4.94
N ARG A 467 7.16 -20.32 -4.35
CA ARG A 467 7.14 -19.16 -3.46
C ARG A 467 8.03 -19.39 -2.23
N SER A 468 7.80 -20.47 -1.49
CA SER A 468 8.51 -20.75 -0.25
C SER A 468 9.99 -21.06 -0.47
N LEU A 469 10.36 -21.68 -1.59
CA LEU A 469 11.77 -21.89 -1.96
C LEU A 469 12.49 -20.57 -2.26
N LEU A 470 11.84 -19.65 -3.00
CA LEU A 470 12.43 -18.33 -3.28
C LEU A 470 12.58 -17.51 -2.00
N THR A 471 11.59 -17.55 -1.10
CA THR A 471 11.70 -16.89 0.22
C THR A 471 12.83 -17.50 1.05
N LEU A 472 12.97 -18.82 1.07
CA LEU A 472 14.04 -19.50 1.80
C LEU A 472 15.42 -19.07 1.31
N VAL A 473 15.64 -19.05 -0.01
CA VAL A 473 16.90 -18.60 -0.61
C VAL A 473 17.19 -17.15 -0.22
N LEU A 474 16.17 -16.29 -0.25
CA LEU A 474 16.27 -14.89 0.12
C LEU A 474 16.64 -14.72 1.61
N ASN A 475 15.98 -15.45 2.50
CA ASN A 475 16.26 -15.40 3.93
C ASN A 475 17.67 -15.91 4.26
N VAL A 476 18.15 -16.96 3.58
CA VAL A 476 19.55 -17.42 3.71
C VAL A 476 20.54 -16.35 3.23
N ALA A 477 20.25 -15.66 2.12
CA ALA A 477 21.09 -14.56 1.66
C ALA A 477 21.12 -13.38 2.65
N VAL A 478 19.98 -13.08 3.28
CA VAL A 478 19.88 -12.05 4.31
C VAL A 478 20.68 -12.42 5.56
N VAL A 479 20.67 -13.68 6.01
CA VAL A 479 21.55 -14.14 7.11
C VAL A 479 23.02 -13.91 6.77
N TYR A 480 23.43 -14.25 5.54
CA TYR A 480 24.81 -14.06 5.12
C TYR A 480 25.19 -12.57 5.13
N VAL A 481 24.32 -11.71 4.61
CA VAL A 481 24.58 -10.26 4.51
C VAL A 481 24.47 -9.56 5.85
N ALA A 482 23.61 -10.02 6.76
CA ALA A 482 23.53 -9.49 8.13
C ALA A 482 24.84 -9.68 8.93
N SER A 483 25.76 -10.52 8.44
CA SER A 483 27.12 -10.66 8.99
C SER A 483 28.16 -9.76 8.31
N SER A 484 27.78 -9.04 7.26
CA SER A 484 28.64 -8.10 6.54
C SER A 484 28.90 -6.85 7.38
N PRO A 485 30.14 -6.32 7.42
CA PRO A 485 30.42 -5.03 8.04
C PRO A 485 29.95 -3.83 7.20
N ASP A 486 29.56 -4.04 5.93
CA ASP A 486 29.14 -2.97 5.01
C ASP A 486 27.63 -2.71 5.12
N THR A 487 27.29 -1.59 5.77
CA THR A 487 25.92 -1.13 5.97
C THR A 487 25.19 -0.84 4.65
N ASN A 488 25.88 -0.44 3.58
CA ASN A 488 25.22 -0.18 2.29
C ASN A 488 24.75 -1.47 1.63
N ILE A 489 25.55 -2.54 1.73
CA ILE A 489 25.20 -3.86 1.21
C ILE A 489 24.01 -4.42 2.01
N GLU A 490 24.04 -4.27 3.34
CA GLU A 490 22.93 -4.67 4.21
C GLU A 490 21.62 -4.00 3.78
N VAL A 491 21.62 -2.67 3.70
CA VAL A 491 20.47 -1.86 3.28
C VAL A 491 19.95 -2.26 1.90
N LEU A 492 20.85 -2.44 0.94
CA LEU A 492 20.48 -2.87 -0.41
C LEU A 492 19.79 -4.22 -0.38
N VAL A 493 20.32 -5.18 0.38
CA VAL A 493 19.76 -6.54 0.46
C VAL A 493 18.40 -6.55 1.14
N TRP A 494 18.20 -5.77 2.21
CA TRP A 494 16.86 -5.59 2.81
C TRP A 494 15.87 -4.96 1.83
N THR A 495 16.30 -3.97 1.05
CA THR A 495 15.43 -3.33 0.06
C THR A 495 15.06 -4.29 -1.08
N VAL A 496 16.02 -5.08 -1.55
CA VAL A 496 15.80 -6.15 -2.53
C VAL A 496 14.86 -7.21 -1.96
N GLN A 497 15.02 -7.59 -0.69
CA GLN A 497 14.16 -8.54 -0.01
C GLN A 497 12.71 -8.03 0.03
N ASN A 498 12.50 -6.78 0.44
CA ASN A 498 11.17 -6.16 0.48
C ASN A 498 10.49 -6.23 -0.89
N TYR A 499 11.20 -5.85 -1.95
CA TYR A 499 10.68 -5.95 -3.32
C TYR A 499 10.34 -7.39 -3.70
N ILE A 500 11.21 -8.37 -3.43
CA ILE A 500 10.97 -9.77 -3.79
C ILE A 500 9.78 -10.33 -3.00
N LEU A 501 9.74 -10.17 -1.67
CA LEU A 501 8.62 -10.61 -0.83
C LEU A 501 7.30 -10.05 -1.33
N GLN A 502 7.31 -8.80 -1.76
CA GLN A 502 6.14 -8.19 -2.34
C GLN A 502 5.71 -8.81 -3.67
N GLN A 503 6.64 -9.05 -4.59
CA GLN A 503 6.33 -9.77 -5.83
C GLN A 503 5.76 -11.15 -5.49
N LEU A 504 6.36 -11.85 -4.52
CA LEU A 504 5.92 -13.18 -4.09
C LEU A 504 4.50 -13.19 -3.50
N MET A 505 4.14 -12.16 -2.74
CA MET A 505 2.78 -11.95 -2.23
C MET A 505 1.82 -11.69 -3.40
N ASN A 506 2.19 -10.77 -4.29
CA ASN A 506 1.34 -10.32 -5.39
C ASN A 506 1.17 -11.37 -6.51
N MET A 507 2.09 -12.34 -6.61
CA MET A 507 1.98 -13.48 -7.52
C MET A 507 0.65 -14.24 -7.37
N GLU A 508 0.02 -14.26 -6.19
CA GLU A 508 -1.27 -14.94 -6.01
C GLU A 508 -2.35 -14.36 -6.92
N HIS A 509 -2.36 -13.05 -7.13
CA HIS A 509 -3.33 -12.40 -8.02
C HIS A 509 -3.07 -12.74 -9.49
N LEU A 510 -1.80 -12.79 -9.88
CA LEU A 510 -1.40 -13.19 -11.23
C LEU A 510 -1.79 -14.65 -11.51
N TYR A 511 -1.51 -15.55 -10.58
CA TYR A 511 -1.87 -16.95 -10.73
C TYR A 511 -3.38 -17.15 -10.71
N LYS A 512 -4.10 -16.48 -9.81
CA LYS A 512 -5.58 -16.53 -9.78
C LYS A 512 -6.18 -16.13 -11.13
N LYS A 513 -5.68 -15.07 -11.77
CA LYS A 513 -6.14 -14.65 -13.10
C LYS A 513 -5.85 -15.72 -14.16
N ARG A 514 -4.62 -16.25 -14.23
CA ARG A 514 -4.26 -17.31 -15.17
C ARG A 514 -5.08 -18.59 -14.98
N ARG A 515 -5.40 -18.94 -13.73
CA ARG A 515 -6.27 -20.08 -13.42
C ARG A 515 -7.69 -19.83 -13.94
N GLN A 516 -8.25 -18.65 -13.67
CA GLN A 516 -9.57 -18.29 -14.19
C GLN A 516 -9.61 -18.36 -15.71
N GLU A 517 -8.60 -17.82 -16.41
CA GLU A 517 -8.51 -17.88 -17.88
C GLU A 517 -8.47 -19.32 -18.41
N ARG A 518 -7.72 -20.23 -17.78
CA ARG A 518 -7.67 -21.64 -18.21
C ARG A 518 -8.98 -22.38 -18.00
N TYR A 519 -9.65 -22.14 -16.88
CA TYR A 519 -10.90 -22.83 -16.55
C TYR A 519 -12.15 -22.14 -17.12
N SER A 520 -12.05 -20.92 -17.63
CA SER A 520 -13.14 -20.23 -18.32
C SER A 520 -13.17 -20.51 -19.82
N ILE A 521 -12.21 -21.24 -20.38
CA ILE A 521 -12.31 -21.77 -21.74
C ILE A 521 -13.40 -22.85 -21.71
N PRO A 522 -14.50 -22.70 -22.46
CA PRO A 522 -15.56 -23.70 -22.50
C PRO A 522 -14.96 -25.03 -22.99
N ALA A 523 -15.33 -26.12 -22.31
CA ALA A 523 -14.89 -27.49 -22.61
C ALA A 523 -15.21 -27.97 -24.04
N SER A 524 -15.81 -27.13 -24.89
CA SER A 524 -16.13 -27.41 -26.29
C SER A 524 -14.89 -27.57 -27.19
N PHE A 525 -13.67 -27.28 -26.71
CA PHE A 525 -12.44 -27.57 -27.46
C PHE A 525 -11.85 -28.97 -27.17
N ASP A 526 -12.14 -29.56 -26.00
CA ASP A 526 -11.70 -30.92 -25.66
C ASP A 526 -12.65 -32.00 -26.21
N GLU A 527 -13.90 -31.64 -26.53
CA GLU A 527 -14.87 -32.57 -27.15
C GLU A 527 -14.55 -32.87 -28.63
N GLN A 528 -13.64 -32.11 -29.27
CA GLN A 528 -13.12 -32.42 -30.61
C GLN A 528 -11.88 -33.34 -30.59
N LEU A 529 -11.35 -33.70 -29.41
CA LEU A 529 -10.19 -34.59 -29.28
C LEU A 529 -10.53 -35.95 -28.65
N THR A 530 -11.80 -36.22 -28.32
CA THR A 530 -12.27 -37.58 -28.10
C THR A 530 -12.32 -38.35 -29.43
N PRO A 531 -11.46 -39.36 -29.67
CA PRO A 531 -11.62 -40.21 -30.84
C PRO A 531 -13.00 -40.86 -30.78
N SER A 532 -13.71 -40.78 -31.91
CA SER A 532 -15.00 -41.40 -32.16
C SER A 532 -15.06 -42.78 -31.49
N PRO A 533 -16.06 -43.06 -30.62
CA PRO A 533 -16.23 -44.39 -30.07
C PRO A 533 -16.36 -45.37 -31.23
N HIS A 534 -15.45 -46.35 -31.28
CA HIS A 534 -15.55 -47.46 -32.21
C HIS A 534 -16.97 -48.05 -32.16
N PRO A 535 -17.59 -48.34 -33.31
CA PRO A 535 -18.93 -48.88 -33.37
C PRO A 535 -18.96 -50.21 -32.58
N LYS A 536 -19.83 -50.26 -31.57
CA LYS A 536 -20.12 -51.48 -30.81
C LYS A 536 -20.57 -52.56 -31.79
N SER A 537 -19.82 -53.66 -31.86
CA SER A 537 -20.23 -54.85 -32.59
C SER A 537 -21.48 -55.43 -31.93
N SER A 538 -22.56 -55.50 -32.70
CA SER A 538 -23.80 -56.16 -32.37
C SER A 538 -23.61 -57.67 -32.17
N GLY A 539 -24.15 -58.22 -31.08
CA GLY A 539 -24.49 -59.64 -31.03
C GLY A 539 -24.80 -60.19 -29.64
N PRO A 540 -26.08 -60.38 -29.29
CA PRO A 540 -26.51 -61.31 -28.27
C PRO A 540 -27.19 -62.54 -28.91
N GLN A 541 -26.70 -63.75 -28.64
CA GLN A 541 -27.53 -64.95 -28.73
C GLN A 541 -27.33 -65.86 -27.52
N THR A 542 -28.43 -65.99 -26.80
CA THR A 542 -28.78 -66.87 -25.68
C THR A 542 -28.72 -68.36 -26.06
N SER A 543 -28.14 -69.18 -25.19
CA SER A 543 -28.42 -70.62 -25.13
C SER A 543 -28.83 -71.02 -23.71
N THR A 544 -30.10 -71.37 -23.56
CA THR A 544 -30.73 -72.03 -22.41
C THR A 544 -30.16 -73.44 -22.21
N SER A 545 -29.63 -73.73 -21.03
CA SER A 545 -29.24 -75.09 -20.60
C SER A 545 -30.20 -75.59 -19.53
N VAL A 546 -30.88 -76.68 -19.87
CA VAL A 546 -31.81 -77.48 -19.07
C VAL A 546 -31.03 -78.24 -17.97
N LYS A 547 -31.58 -78.29 -16.76
CA LYS A 547 -31.18 -79.23 -15.69
C LYS A 547 -31.99 -80.52 -15.81
N PRO A 548 -31.40 -81.72 -15.69
CA PRO A 548 -32.15 -82.93 -15.38
C PRO A 548 -32.22 -83.19 -13.88
N SER A 549 -33.33 -83.81 -13.50
CA SER A 549 -33.65 -84.43 -12.23
C SER A 549 -32.82 -85.70 -11.98
N GLU A 550 -32.29 -85.84 -10.77
CA GLU A 550 -32.45 -87.02 -9.89
C GLU A 550 -32.15 -86.60 -8.44
#